data_AF-A0A4R1HUR7-F1
#
_entry.id   AF-A0A4R1HUR7-F1
#
_cell.length_a   1.000
_cell.length_b   1.000
_cell.length_c   1.000
_cell.angle_alpha   90.00
_cell.angle_beta   90.00
_cell.angle_gamma   90.00
#
_symmetry.space_group_name_H-M   'P 1'
#
loop_
_entity.id
_entity.type
_entity.pdbx_description
1 polymer ?
#
loop_
_entity_poly.entity_id
_entity_poly.type
_entity_poly.pdbx_seq_one_letter_code
_entity_poly.pdbx_strand_id
1 'polypeptide(L)'
;MIRVTASPPSRTPARTATRPYPARTALRYALVVTAGLVLLLVLIAGCGATPLPAAAPSTIAPTTPTPPPPTTTAAPTTTQEPTTEPTTEPTTRKPEGTPAPAPHAAAPKQGAPVPIWPATDTVSARRLQDQVDGGRQPWLLDPTEVAVSYAGSELGYRNPGVFTLAPGRVDVQDGTTPRKATITLGQTVRKGDGGIWLVTGVQRR
;
A
#
# COMPACT_ATOMS: atom_id res chain seq x y z
N MET A 1 4.03 68.77 38.86
CA MET A 1 3.37 68.61 37.54
C MET A 1 3.46 67.16 37.11
N ILE A 2 2.27 66.52 37.04
CA ILE A 2 1.83 65.36 36.22
C ILE A 2 2.65 64.05 36.30
N ARG A 3 2.16 63.11 37.12
CA ARG A 3 2.42 61.65 36.99
C ARG A 3 1.51 61.08 35.90
N VAL A 4 2.11 60.41 34.91
CA VAL A 4 1.37 59.66 33.86
C VAL A 4 1.33 58.19 34.27
N THR A 5 0.15 57.70 34.63
CA THR A 5 -0.15 56.28 34.88
C THR A 5 -0.60 55.63 33.56
N ALA A 6 0.19 54.70 33.04
CA ALA A 6 -0.18 53.88 31.88
C ALA A 6 -1.04 52.68 32.32
N SER A 7 -2.21 52.52 31.69
CA SER A 7 -3.19 51.46 31.93
C SER A 7 -2.81 50.17 31.17
N PRO A 8 -2.94 48.96 31.74
CA PRO A 8 -2.69 47.72 31.01
C PRO A 8 -3.91 47.28 30.17
N PRO A 9 -3.70 46.65 29.00
CA PRO A 9 -4.79 46.20 28.13
C PRO A 9 -5.49 44.94 28.63
N SER A 10 -6.81 44.95 28.51
CA SER A 10 -7.75 43.90 28.90
C SER A 10 -7.56 42.60 28.10
N ARG A 11 -7.36 41.47 28.77
CA ARG A 11 -7.41 40.13 28.16
C ARG A 11 -8.87 39.65 28.08
N THR A 12 -9.35 39.41 26.86
CA THR A 12 -10.61 38.71 26.61
C THR A 12 -10.40 37.20 26.73
N PRO A 13 -11.22 36.44 27.48
CA PRO A 13 -11.13 34.98 27.48
C PRO A 13 -11.74 34.40 26.21
N ALA A 14 -10.95 33.64 25.45
CA ALA A 14 -11.39 32.89 24.29
C ALA A 14 -12.36 31.78 24.72
N ARG A 15 -13.61 31.85 24.23
CA ARG A 15 -14.63 30.81 24.34
C ARG A 15 -14.15 29.52 23.69
N THR A 16 -14.02 28.46 24.48
CA THR A 16 -13.77 27.10 24.01
C THR A 16 -15.01 26.56 23.30
N ALA A 17 -14.98 26.52 21.96
CA ALA A 17 -16.00 25.87 21.16
C ALA A 17 -15.68 24.37 21.05
N THR A 18 -16.36 23.55 21.85
CA THR A 18 -16.38 22.09 21.73
C THR A 18 -17.14 21.72 20.45
N ARG A 19 -16.42 21.40 19.37
CA ARG A 19 -17.03 20.85 18.15
C ARG A 19 -17.43 19.40 18.38
N PRO A 20 -18.70 19.03 18.18
CA PRO A 20 -19.14 17.64 18.28
C PRO A 20 -18.55 16.80 17.15
N TYR A 21 -18.02 15.63 17.51
CA TYR A 21 -17.50 14.62 16.59
C TYR A 21 -18.63 14.05 15.70
N PRO A 22 -18.41 13.84 14.39
CA PRO A 22 -19.41 13.25 13.52
C PRO A 22 -19.54 11.74 13.80
N ALA A 23 -20.64 11.36 14.45
CA ALA A 23 -21.00 9.98 14.84
C ALA A 23 -21.01 8.96 13.68
N ARG A 24 -20.96 9.41 12.43
CA ARG A 24 -21.03 8.55 11.24
C ARG A 24 -19.73 7.77 10.97
N THR A 25 -18.57 8.30 11.39
CA THR A 25 -17.28 7.63 11.17
C THR A 25 -17.04 6.52 12.20
N ALA A 26 -17.52 6.71 13.43
CA ALA A 26 -17.41 5.71 14.51
C ALA A 26 -18.16 4.41 14.17
N LEU A 27 -19.32 4.51 13.50
CA LEU A 27 -20.12 3.33 13.12
C LEU A 27 -19.42 2.47 12.05
N ARG A 28 -18.77 3.10 11.06
CA ARG A 28 -18.02 2.38 10.02
C ARG A 28 -16.77 1.71 10.59
N TYR A 29 -16.08 2.39 11.51
CA TYR A 29 -14.90 1.84 12.18
C TYR A 29 -15.29 0.65 13.07
N ALA A 30 -16.39 0.75 13.81
CA ALA A 30 -16.91 -0.36 14.63
C ALA A 30 -17.23 -1.61 13.79
N LEU A 31 -17.80 -1.43 12.58
CA LEU A 31 -18.17 -2.53 11.69
C LEU A 31 -16.94 -3.24 11.08
N VAL A 32 -15.91 -2.47 10.69
CA VAL A 32 -14.65 -3.03 10.16
C VAL A 32 -13.86 -3.76 11.26
N VAL A 33 -13.79 -3.19 12.47
CA VAL A 33 -13.12 -3.83 13.61
C VAL A 33 -13.82 -5.12 14.02
N THR A 34 -15.16 -5.14 14.05
CA THR A 34 -15.90 -6.37 14.36
C THR A 34 -15.74 -7.43 13.27
N ALA A 35 -15.80 -7.07 11.99
CA ALA A 35 -15.58 -8.02 10.90
C ALA A 35 -14.15 -8.62 10.93
N GLY A 36 -13.13 -7.79 11.18
CA GLY A 36 -11.75 -8.24 11.32
C GLY A 36 -11.54 -9.14 12.55
N LEU A 37 -12.15 -8.81 13.69
CA LEU A 37 -12.08 -9.63 14.91
C LEU A 37 -12.74 -11.00 14.69
N VAL A 38 -13.90 -11.05 14.02
CA VAL A 38 -14.58 -12.31 13.71
C VAL A 38 -13.73 -13.17 12.77
N LEU A 39 -13.15 -12.59 11.72
CA LEU A 39 -12.27 -13.31 10.81
C LEU A 39 -11.02 -13.86 11.52
N LEU A 40 -10.42 -13.07 12.42
CA LEU A 40 -9.28 -13.48 13.24
C LEU A 40 -9.65 -14.64 14.17
N LEU A 41 -10.82 -14.59 14.82
CA LEU A 41 -11.30 -15.67 15.69
C LEU A 41 -11.56 -16.97 14.90
N VAL A 42 -12.07 -16.88 13.67
CA VAL A 42 -12.26 -18.05 12.79
C VAL A 42 -10.91 -18.66 12.38
N LEU A 43 -9.90 -17.83 12.09
CA LEU A 43 -8.53 -18.30 11.79
C LEU A 43 -7.86 -18.97 12.99
N ILE A 44 -8.08 -18.47 14.21
CA ILE A 44 -7.52 -19.08 15.43
C ILE A 44 -8.24 -20.40 15.76
N ALA A 45 -9.57 -20.45 15.62
CA ALA A 45 -10.35 -21.67 15.85
C ALA A 45 -10.12 -22.75 14.78
N GLY A 46 -9.73 -22.37 13.56
CA GLY A 46 -9.42 -23.30 12.46
C GLY A 46 -8.07 -24.01 12.57
N CYS A 47 -7.22 -23.66 13.54
CA CYS A 47 -5.84 -24.17 13.63
C CYS A 47 -5.60 -25.21 14.74
N GLY A 48 -6.63 -25.77 15.38
CA GLY A 48 -6.44 -26.61 16.57
C GLY A 48 -7.34 -27.83 16.66
N ALA A 49 -6.99 -28.92 15.96
CA ALA A 49 -7.42 -30.28 16.34
C ALA A 49 -6.51 -31.36 15.73
N THR A 50 -5.20 -31.29 15.98
CA THR A 50 -4.31 -32.46 15.84
C THR A 50 -4.10 -33.06 17.23
N PRO A 51 -4.70 -34.22 17.57
CA PRO A 51 -4.47 -34.86 18.84
C PRO A 51 -3.02 -35.40 18.89
N LEU A 52 -2.28 -35.00 19.93
CA LEU A 52 -0.97 -35.55 20.27
C LEU A 52 -1.16 -36.93 20.93
N PRO A 53 -0.62 -38.03 20.37
CA PRO A 53 -0.58 -39.30 21.08
C PRO A 53 0.55 -39.33 22.11
N ALA A 54 0.21 -39.78 23.32
CA ALA A 54 1.14 -40.05 24.40
C ALA A 54 2.02 -41.29 24.13
N ALA A 55 3.27 -41.17 24.58
CA ALA A 55 4.39 -42.11 24.68
C ALA A 55 4.19 -43.62 24.44
N ALA A 56 5.18 -44.24 23.75
CA ALA A 56 5.66 -45.59 24.07
C ALA A 56 7.14 -45.78 23.65
N PRO A 57 7.92 -46.60 24.39
CA PRO A 57 9.35 -46.82 24.18
C PRO A 57 9.67 -47.82 23.06
N SER A 58 10.92 -47.75 22.58
CA SER A 58 11.53 -48.61 21.56
C SER A 58 11.28 -50.11 21.76
N THR A 59 10.75 -50.79 20.74
CA THR A 59 11.07 -52.19 20.42
C THR A 59 10.87 -52.44 18.91
N ILE A 60 12.01 -52.60 18.25
CA ILE A 60 12.37 -53.29 17.00
C ILE A 60 11.26 -54.07 16.24
N ALA A 61 11.04 -53.74 14.96
CA ALA A 61 11.06 -54.67 13.80
C ALA A 61 10.63 -53.95 12.49
N PRO A 62 11.33 -54.15 11.35
CA PRO A 62 10.95 -53.55 10.08
C PRO A 62 9.89 -54.40 9.38
N THR A 63 8.73 -53.82 9.08
CA THR A 63 7.85 -54.34 8.04
C THR A 63 7.61 -53.24 7.03
N THR A 64 8.05 -53.52 5.81
CA THR A 64 7.84 -52.71 4.61
C THR A 64 6.36 -52.74 4.22
N PRO A 65 5.69 -51.59 4.04
CA PRO A 65 4.46 -51.54 3.29
C PRO A 65 4.61 -50.61 2.07
N THR A 66 4.56 -51.25 0.91
CA THR A 66 3.85 -50.88 -0.31
C THR A 66 3.49 -49.40 -0.54
N PRO A 67 3.97 -48.77 -1.63
CA PRO A 67 3.58 -47.42 -2.01
C PRO A 67 2.09 -47.35 -2.41
N PRO A 68 1.33 -46.32 -1.98
CA PRO A 68 -0.03 -46.11 -2.45
C PRO A 68 -0.04 -45.65 -3.92
N PRO A 69 -1.11 -45.99 -4.68
CA PRO A 69 -1.25 -45.60 -6.07
C PRO A 69 -1.39 -44.07 -6.24
N PRO A 70 -0.98 -43.49 -7.37
CA PRO A 70 -1.15 -42.05 -7.62
C PRO A 70 -2.64 -41.72 -7.79
N THR A 71 -3.19 -40.92 -6.89
CA THR A 71 -4.51 -40.32 -7.07
C THR A 71 -4.38 -39.16 -8.06
N THR A 72 -4.71 -39.42 -9.33
CA THR A 72 -4.91 -38.42 -10.36
C THR A 72 -6.14 -37.58 -10.03
N THR A 73 -5.93 -36.42 -9.41
CA THR A 73 -6.97 -35.39 -9.29
C THR A 73 -7.21 -34.77 -10.66
N ALA A 74 -8.38 -35.06 -11.24
CA ALA A 74 -8.84 -34.46 -12.48
C ALA A 74 -8.96 -32.94 -12.34
N ALA A 75 -8.31 -32.21 -13.24
CA ALA A 75 -8.46 -30.78 -13.41
C ALA A 75 -9.87 -30.45 -13.97
N PRO A 76 -10.50 -29.35 -13.57
CA PRO A 76 -11.68 -28.86 -14.27
C PRO A 76 -11.27 -28.38 -15.68
N THR A 77 -11.79 -29.07 -16.69
CA THR A 77 -11.76 -28.66 -18.10
C THR A 77 -12.61 -27.41 -18.28
N THR A 78 -11.97 -26.25 -18.44
CA THR A 78 -12.63 -25.10 -19.05
C THR A 78 -12.57 -25.26 -20.57
N THR A 79 -13.72 -25.57 -21.16
CA THR A 79 -13.96 -25.53 -22.60
C THR A 79 -13.65 -24.13 -23.13
N GLN A 80 -12.56 -24.00 -23.89
CA GLN A 80 -12.32 -22.85 -24.75
C GLN A 80 -13.16 -23.01 -26.02
N GLU A 81 -14.03 -22.05 -26.28
CA GLU A 81 -14.75 -21.91 -27.54
C GLU A 81 -13.75 -21.41 -28.61
N PRO A 82 -13.61 -22.11 -29.76
CA PRO A 82 -12.75 -21.67 -30.84
C PRO A 82 -13.46 -20.58 -31.65
N THR A 83 -13.12 -19.32 -31.41
CA THR A 83 -13.46 -18.22 -32.31
C THR A 83 -12.45 -18.18 -33.46
N THR A 84 -12.87 -18.80 -34.56
CA THR A 84 -12.57 -18.56 -35.98
C THR A 84 -11.54 -17.46 -36.28
N GLU A 85 -10.38 -17.89 -36.77
CA GLU A 85 -9.47 -17.12 -37.63
C GLU A 85 -10.20 -16.59 -38.88
N PRO A 86 -9.87 -15.37 -39.32
CA PRO A 86 -9.69 -15.11 -40.73
C PRO A 86 -8.20 -15.16 -41.06
N THR A 87 -7.82 -16.23 -41.75
CA THR A 87 -6.64 -16.31 -42.61
C THR A 87 -6.60 -15.09 -43.53
N THR A 88 -5.52 -14.31 -43.47
CA THR A 88 -5.06 -13.53 -44.61
C THR A 88 -3.57 -13.81 -44.78
N GLU A 89 -3.27 -14.53 -45.84
CA GLU A 89 -1.95 -14.90 -46.33
C GLU A 89 -1.11 -13.69 -46.79
N PRO A 90 0.19 -13.88 -47.06
CA PRO A 90 1.24 -12.89 -46.83
C PRO A 90 1.43 -11.97 -48.03
N THR A 91 1.51 -10.66 -47.78
CA THR A 91 2.16 -9.74 -48.72
C THR A 91 3.57 -9.44 -48.24
N THR A 92 4.51 -10.10 -48.89
CA THR A 92 5.92 -9.68 -49.03
C THR A 92 6.00 -8.18 -49.29
N ARG A 93 6.51 -7.41 -48.32
CA ARG A 93 7.34 -6.23 -48.58
C ARG A 93 8.42 -6.13 -47.51
N LYS A 94 9.65 -6.46 -47.92
CA LYS A 94 10.84 -5.81 -47.40
C LYS A 94 10.76 -4.33 -47.81
N PRO A 95 10.87 -3.39 -46.87
CA PRO A 95 11.76 -2.28 -47.08
C PRO A 95 12.76 -2.20 -45.94
N GLU A 96 14.01 -2.34 -46.34
CA GLU A 96 15.17 -1.79 -45.67
C GLU A 96 14.88 -0.31 -45.34
N GLY A 97 14.85 0.02 -44.05
CA GLY A 97 14.47 1.36 -43.62
C GLY A 97 14.49 1.53 -42.11
N THR A 98 15.68 1.83 -41.59
CA THR A 98 15.90 2.63 -40.37
C THR A 98 15.50 1.99 -39.04
N PRO A 99 16.43 1.83 -38.06
CA PRO A 99 16.07 1.44 -36.70
C PRO A 99 15.05 2.45 -36.15
N ALA A 100 13.86 1.96 -35.80
CA ALA A 100 12.90 2.74 -35.04
C ALA A 100 13.59 3.21 -33.75
N PRO A 101 13.48 4.50 -33.38
CA PRO A 101 14.06 4.98 -32.14
C PRO A 101 13.44 4.19 -30.99
N ALA A 102 14.29 3.58 -30.17
CA ALA A 102 13.90 2.99 -28.90
C ALA A 102 12.94 3.97 -28.18
N PRO A 103 11.87 3.49 -27.51
CA PRO A 103 11.02 4.36 -26.74
C PRO A 103 11.92 5.16 -25.80
N HIS A 104 12.03 6.46 -26.06
CA HIS A 104 12.84 7.35 -25.27
C HIS A 104 12.39 7.17 -23.83
N ALA A 105 13.24 6.52 -23.03
CA ALA A 105 13.18 6.64 -21.59
C ALA A 105 13.24 8.14 -21.35
N ALA A 106 12.07 8.73 -21.06
CA ALA A 106 11.94 10.16 -20.84
C ALA A 106 13.00 10.52 -19.79
N ALA A 107 14.01 11.27 -20.22
CA ALA A 107 15.00 11.81 -19.32
C ALA A 107 14.24 12.58 -18.23
N PRO A 108 14.62 12.43 -16.95
CA PRO A 108 13.93 13.13 -15.87
C PRO A 108 13.95 14.61 -16.18
N LYS A 109 12.76 15.21 -16.28
CA LYS A 109 12.60 16.66 -16.43
C LYS A 109 13.37 17.31 -15.27
N GLN A 110 14.37 18.14 -15.61
CA GLN A 110 15.08 18.95 -14.64
C GLN A 110 14.04 19.77 -13.85
N GLY A 111 13.94 19.51 -12.53
CA GLY A 111 12.94 20.13 -11.65
C GLY A 111 11.87 19.19 -11.08
N ALA A 112 11.85 17.89 -11.42
CA ALA A 112 11.00 16.94 -10.71
C ALA A 112 11.48 16.76 -9.25
N PRO A 113 10.58 16.79 -8.25
CA PRO A 113 10.95 16.55 -6.85
C PRO A 113 11.66 15.21 -6.70
N VAL A 114 12.82 15.23 -6.02
CA VAL A 114 13.58 14.01 -5.72
C VAL A 114 12.80 13.20 -4.68
N PRO A 115 12.50 11.92 -4.93
CA PRO A 115 11.83 11.10 -3.94
C PRO A 115 12.78 10.84 -2.77
N ILE A 116 12.23 10.79 -1.56
CA ILE A 116 12.97 10.51 -0.33
C ILE A 116 12.63 9.12 0.22
N TRP A 117 11.53 8.53 -0.21
CA TRP A 117 11.06 7.21 0.23
C TRP A 117 9.99 6.66 -0.72
N PRO A 118 9.86 5.33 -0.92
CA PRO A 118 10.82 4.28 -0.52
C PRO A 118 12.06 4.22 -1.43
N ALA A 119 12.04 4.93 -2.56
CA ALA A 119 13.20 5.13 -3.43
C ALA A 119 13.76 6.54 -3.23
N THR A 120 15.09 6.67 -3.21
CA THR A 120 15.80 7.95 -3.04
C THR A 120 16.36 8.51 -4.34
N ASP A 121 16.27 7.74 -5.42
CA ASP A 121 16.80 8.08 -6.73
C ASP A 121 15.94 7.49 -7.86
N THR A 122 16.13 8.00 -9.08
CA THR A 122 15.35 7.61 -10.27
C THR A 122 15.55 6.16 -10.68
N VAL A 123 16.74 5.58 -10.48
CA VAL A 123 17.05 4.19 -10.85
C VAL A 123 16.31 3.24 -9.91
N SER A 124 16.38 3.50 -8.60
CA SER A 124 15.65 2.72 -7.59
C SER A 124 14.13 2.85 -7.77
N ALA A 125 13.64 4.06 -8.09
CA ALA A 125 12.22 4.28 -8.37
C ALA A 125 11.75 3.50 -9.61
N ARG A 126 12.57 3.42 -10.67
CA ARG A 126 12.25 2.64 -11.88
C ARG A 126 12.19 1.15 -11.58
N ARG A 127 13.16 0.60 -10.84
CA ARG A 127 13.12 -0.81 -10.42
C ARG A 127 11.86 -1.12 -9.61
N LEU A 128 11.44 -0.18 -8.75
CA LEU A 128 10.23 -0.34 -7.97
C LEU A 128 8.97 -0.31 -8.84
N GLN A 129 8.93 0.57 -9.86
CA GLN A 129 7.87 0.59 -10.86
C GLN A 129 7.78 -0.75 -11.60
N ASP A 130 8.92 -1.32 -12.03
CA ASP A 130 8.96 -2.61 -12.72
C ASP A 130 8.45 -3.75 -11.81
N GLN A 131 8.75 -3.69 -10.51
CA GLN A 131 8.21 -4.65 -9.53
C GLN A 131 6.69 -4.54 -9.37
N VAL A 132 6.17 -3.31 -9.33
CA VAL A 132 4.72 -3.03 -9.23
C VAL A 132 3.99 -3.45 -10.51
N ASP A 133 4.56 -3.16 -11.67
CA ASP A 133 4.05 -3.62 -12.97
C ASP A 133 4.03 -5.17 -13.02
N GLY A 134 4.97 -5.84 -12.34
CA GLY A 134 5.00 -7.29 -12.11
C GLY A 134 4.07 -7.80 -10.99
N GLY A 135 3.17 -6.97 -10.46
CA GLY A 135 2.19 -7.34 -9.44
C GLY A 135 2.71 -7.35 -8.00
N ARG A 136 3.92 -6.86 -7.72
CA ARG A 136 4.47 -6.78 -6.36
C ARG A 136 4.12 -5.45 -5.72
N GLN A 137 3.94 -5.43 -4.40
CA GLN A 137 3.74 -4.18 -3.64
C GLN A 137 2.64 -3.26 -4.23
N PRO A 138 1.42 -3.77 -4.51
CA PRO A 138 0.35 -2.98 -5.13
C PRO A 138 -0.05 -1.76 -4.30
N TRP A 139 0.27 -1.75 -3.01
CA TRP A 139 0.08 -0.61 -2.11
C TRP A 139 0.80 0.67 -2.57
N LEU A 140 1.83 0.58 -3.43
CA LEU A 140 2.51 1.74 -3.99
C LEU A 140 1.67 2.53 -5.01
N LEU A 141 0.57 1.96 -5.50
CA LEU A 141 -0.35 2.62 -6.43
C LEU A 141 -1.35 3.53 -5.71
N ASP A 142 -1.53 3.36 -4.39
CA ASP A 142 -2.41 4.20 -3.59
C ASP A 142 -1.59 5.18 -2.74
N PRO A 143 -1.75 6.51 -2.93
CA PRO A 143 -1.01 7.49 -2.15
C PRO A 143 -1.29 7.42 -0.64
N THR A 144 -2.47 6.94 -0.25
CA THR A 144 -2.90 6.80 1.15
C THR A 144 -2.12 5.68 1.82
N GLU A 145 -2.01 4.52 1.18
CA GLU A 145 -1.25 3.37 1.70
C GLU A 145 0.24 3.69 1.79
N VAL A 146 0.80 4.39 0.80
CA VAL A 146 2.18 4.90 0.85
C VAL A 146 2.38 5.84 2.04
N ALA A 147 1.44 6.75 2.30
CA ALA A 147 1.50 7.67 3.42
C ALA A 147 1.41 6.94 4.79
N VAL A 148 0.54 5.93 4.91
CA VAL A 148 0.43 5.08 6.11
C VAL A 148 1.74 4.35 6.36
N SER A 149 2.30 3.71 5.33
CA SER A 149 3.56 2.96 5.45
C SER A 149 4.71 3.87 5.87
N TYR A 150 4.87 5.04 5.23
CA TYR A 150 5.88 6.03 5.59
C TYR A 150 5.71 6.52 7.03
N ALA A 151 4.48 6.82 7.46
CA ALA A 151 4.22 7.27 8.82
C ALA A 151 4.57 6.19 9.86
N GLY A 152 4.31 4.92 9.55
CA GLY A 152 4.68 3.80 10.41
C GLY A 152 6.19 3.58 10.50
N SER A 153 6.89 3.55 9.36
CA SER A 153 8.32 3.22 9.31
C SER A 153 9.24 4.39 9.67
N GLU A 154 8.97 5.59 9.14
CA GLU A 154 9.87 6.75 9.25
C GLU A 154 9.47 7.70 10.38
N LEU A 155 8.17 7.84 10.65
CA LEU A 155 7.68 8.74 11.72
C LEU A 155 7.39 7.99 13.03
N GLY A 156 7.34 6.66 13.00
CA GLY A 156 7.04 5.82 14.15
C GLY A 156 5.59 5.94 14.64
N TYR A 157 4.67 6.45 13.82
CA TYR A 157 3.27 6.62 14.20
C TYR A 157 2.62 5.24 14.41
N ARG A 158 1.66 5.18 15.34
CA ARG A 158 0.92 3.96 15.65
C ARG A 158 -0.55 4.17 15.31
N ASN A 159 -1.11 3.24 14.54
CA ASN A 159 -2.48 3.34 14.01
C ASN A 159 -2.77 4.72 13.37
N PRO A 160 -1.99 5.13 12.35
CA PRO A 160 -2.11 6.48 11.79
C PRO A 160 -3.48 6.70 11.13
N GLY A 161 -4.15 7.78 11.49
CA GLY A 161 -5.31 8.30 10.78
C GLY A 161 -4.88 9.17 9.61
N VAL A 162 -5.51 8.99 8.44
CA VAL A 162 -5.10 9.62 7.19
C VAL A 162 -6.22 10.43 6.56
N PHE A 163 -5.89 11.64 6.10
CA PHE A 163 -6.81 12.58 5.47
C PHE A 163 -6.21 13.16 4.20
N THR A 164 -6.83 12.90 3.05
CA THR A 164 -6.39 13.47 1.77
C THR A 164 -6.73 14.95 1.71
N LEU A 165 -5.71 15.81 1.57
CA LEU A 165 -5.88 17.25 1.43
C LEU A 165 -6.03 17.64 -0.05
N ALA A 166 -5.25 17.01 -0.92
CA ALA A 166 -5.22 17.21 -2.35
C ALA A 166 -4.57 15.99 -3.04
N PRO A 167 -4.64 15.85 -4.37
CA PRO A 167 -3.88 14.83 -5.08
C PRO A 167 -2.39 14.90 -4.73
N GLY A 168 -1.82 13.81 -4.20
CA GLY A 168 -0.42 13.76 -3.76
C GLY A 168 -0.11 14.56 -2.47
N ARG A 169 -1.11 15.01 -1.70
CA ARG A 169 -0.88 15.63 -0.40
C ARG A 169 -1.83 15.09 0.65
N VAL A 170 -1.27 14.56 1.72
CA VAL A 170 -1.98 13.79 2.72
C VAL A 170 -1.58 14.26 4.12
N ASP A 171 -2.56 14.55 4.97
CA ASP A 171 -2.32 14.74 6.40
C ASP A 171 -2.43 13.40 7.13
N VAL A 172 -1.45 13.12 7.96
CA VAL A 172 -1.39 11.92 8.80
C VAL A 172 -1.31 12.34 10.26
N GLN A 173 -2.11 11.69 11.09
CA GLN A 173 -2.15 11.88 12.53
C GLN A 173 -1.82 10.55 13.22
N ASP A 174 -0.95 10.58 14.22
CA ASP A 174 -0.70 9.43 15.08
C ASP A 174 -1.99 9.07 15.85
N GLY A 175 -2.37 7.80 15.87
CA GLY A 175 -3.54 7.32 16.59
C GLY A 175 -3.34 7.26 18.10
N THR A 176 -2.10 7.33 18.57
CA THR A 176 -1.74 7.20 20.00
C THR A 176 -1.28 8.50 20.63
N THR A 177 -0.87 9.48 19.83
CA THR A 177 -0.34 10.78 20.30
C THR A 177 -0.96 11.93 19.49
N PRO A 178 -0.87 13.19 19.95
CA PRO A 178 -1.39 14.32 19.18
C PRO A 178 -0.49 14.71 17.97
N ARG A 179 0.57 13.94 17.66
CA ARG A 179 1.53 14.25 16.59
C ARG A 179 0.88 14.19 15.21
N LYS A 180 1.25 15.12 14.34
CA LYS A 180 0.74 15.21 12.97
C LYS A 180 1.86 15.49 11.97
N ALA A 181 1.65 15.07 10.74
CA ALA A 181 2.52 15.40 9.62
C ALA A 181 1.72 15.53 8.32
N THR A 182 2.10 16.49 7.49
CA THR A 182 1.67 16.55 6.10
C THR A 182 2.72 15.89 5.22
N ILE A 183 2.33 14.86 4.48
CA ILE A 183 3.17 14.14 3.53
C ILE A 183 2.85 14.62 2.11
N THR A 184 3.88 14.95 1.35
CA THR A 184 3.79 15.25 -0.09
C THR A 184 4.31 14.06 -0.87
N LEU A 185 3.50 13.58 -1.80
CA LEU A 185 3.77 12.44 -2.66
C LEU A 185 3.79 12.87 -4.13
N GLY A 186 4.61 12.20 -4.91
CA GLY A 186 4.73 12.40 -6.35
C GLY A 186 5.01 11.11 -7.09
N GLN A 187 4.42 11.00 -8.28
CA GLN A 187 4.73 9.92 -9.21
C GLN A 187 5.90 10.34 -10.11
N THR A 188 7.11 9.88 -9.83
CA THR A 188 8.33 10.37 -10.50
C THR A 188 8.66 9.62 -11.78
N VAL A 189 8.27 8.35 -11.89
CA VAL A 189 8.61 7.46 -13.01
C VAL A 189 7.57 7.49 -14.13
N ARG A 190 6.30 7.29 -13.77
CA ARG A 190 5.15 7.24 -14.69
C ARG A 190 3.98 8.00 -14.04
N LYS A 191 3.21 8.75 -14.82
CA LYS A 191 2.02 9.47 -14.34
C LYS A 191 0.75 8.64 -14.57
N GLY A 192 -0.27 8.82 -13.73
CA GLY A 192 -1.59 8.20 -13.87
C GLY A 192 -1.76 6.95 -13.01
N ASP A 193 -2.80 6.16 -13.28
CA ASP A 193 -3.25 5.07 -12.40
C ASP A 193 -2.22 3.94 -12.20
N GLY A 194 -1.33 3.74 -13.17
CA GLY A 194 -0.22 2.79 -13.07
C GLY A 194 1.07 3.38 -12.51
N GLY A 195 1.08 4.65 -12.06
CA GLY A 195 2.28 5.31 -11.53
C GLY A 195 2.45 5.06 -10.04
N ILE A 196 3.63 4.62 -9.62
CA ILE A 196 3.93 4.49 -8.19
C ILE A 196 3.99 5.85 -7.51
N TRP A 197 3.44 5.93 -6.29
CA TRP A 197 3.57 7.10 -5.44
C TRP A 197 4.82 6.99 -4.57
N LEU A 198 5.64 8.04 -4.60
CA LEU A 198 6.82 8.18 -3.77
C LEU A 198 6.66 9.40 -2.88
N VAL A 199 7.16 9.35 -1.65
CA VAL A 199 7.23 10.53 -0.79
C VAL A 199 8.32 11.44 -1.31
N THR A 200 8.01 12.71 -1.50
CA THR A 200 8.95 13.75 -1.96
C THR A 200 9.14 14.85 -0.92
N GLY A 201 8.39 14.83 0.18
CA GLY A 201 8.52 15.78 1.28
C GLY A 201 7.62 15.47 2.46
N VAL A 202 8.01 15.94 3.65
CA VAL A 202 7.24 15.79 4.89
C VAL A 202 7.32 17.08 5.71
N GLN A 203 6.20 17.48 6.30
CA GLN A 203 6.11 18.62 7.22
C GLN A 203 5.47 18.17 8.53
N ARG A 204 6.25 18.07 9.60
CA ARG A 204 5.76 17.73 10.95
C ARG A 204 5.11 18.95 11.61
N ARG A 205 4.11 18.73 12.47
CA ARG A 205 3.39 19.76 13.22
C ARG A 205 3.19 19.35 14.67
#